data_AF-A0A4Q6DZW8-F1
#
_entry.id   AF-A0A4Q6DZW8-F1
#
_cell.length_a   1.000
_cell.length_b   1.000
_cell.length_c   1.000
_cell.angle_alpha   90.00
_cell.angle_beta   90.00
_cell.angle_gamma   90.00
#
_symmetry.space_group_name_H-M   'P 1'
#
loop_
_entity.id
_entity.type
_entity.pdbx_description
1 polymer ?
#
loop_
_entity_poly.entity_id
_entity_poly.type
_entity_poly.pdbx_seq_one_letter_code
_entity_poly.pdbx_strand_id
1 'polypeptide(L)'
;MSIFLQGSYGAKILNYTKRSIESLRNVYYNQLSEVLTDRYSASNLNGTLPRYNEWHQNNILMSDRFIESGSYLRIQNISIGYNLPALWAKKAMLSAARIYVSGQNIYTFTKYTGYDPELGSYNNSFTQTNVDTGNYPNPRTFTIGANLTF
;
A
#
# COMPACT_ATOMS: atom_id res chain seq x y z
N MET A 1 12.32 -10.25 -20.95
CA MET A 1 11.85 -9.44 -19.80
C MET A 1 10.34 -9.31 -19.90
N SER A 2 9.61 -9.46 -18.79
CA SER A 2 8.17 -9.16 -18.72
C SER A 2 7.90 -8.18 -17.60
N ILE A 3 6.93 -7.29 -17.81
CA ILE A 3 6.43 -6.35 -16.81
C ILE A 3 4.91 -6.41 -16.87
N PHE A 4 4.26 -6.52 -15.72
CA PHE A 4 2.81 -6.49 -15.57
C PHE A 4 2.41 -5.36 -14.63
N LEU A 5 1.55 -4.48 -15.14
CA LEU A 5 1.00 -3.34 -14.42
C LEU A 5 -0.49 -3.56 -14.20
N GLN A 6 -0.96 -3.26 -12.99
CA GLN A 6 -2.37 -3.32 -12.61
C GLN A 6 -2.75 -1.98 -11.98
N GLY A 7 -3.92 -1.44 -12.27
CA GLY A 7 -4.34 -0.19 -11.64
C GLY A 7 -5.85 -0.03 -11.63
N SER A 8 -6.31 0.87 -10.76
CA SER A 8 -7.70 1.29 -10.63
C SER A 8 -7.76 2.80 -10.48
N TYR A 9 -8.77 3.43 -11.06
CA TYR A 9 -8.94 4.88 -11.07
C TYR A 9 -10.37 5.27 -10.68
N GLY A 10 -10.49 6.37 -9.91
CA GLY A 10 -11.77 6.96 -9.53
C GLY A 10 -12.39 6.38 -8.25
N ALA A 11 -11.76 5.40 -7.61
CA ALA A 11 -12.21 4.88 -6.33
C ALA A 11 -12.00 5.92 -5.20
N LYS A 12 -12.92 5.92 -4.24
CA LYS A 12 -12.79 6.65 -2.97
C LYS A 12 -12.80 5.67 -1.82
N ILE A 13 -11.89 5.87 -0.87
CA ILE A 13 -11.69 4.99 0.29
C ILE A 13 -11.98 5.79 1.55
N LEU A 14 -12.77 5.20 2.45
CA LEU A 14 -12.92 5.70 3.82
C LEU A 14 -11.81 5.09 4.68
N ASN A 15 -10.83 5.90 5.06
CA ASN A 15 -9.72 5.49 5.92
C ASN A 15 -10.11 5.58 7.41
N TYR A 16 -10.67 4.49 7.93
CA TYR A 16 -11.10 4.41 9.33
C TYR A 16 -9.91 4.28 10.29
N THR A 17 -8.79 3.73 9.82
CA THR A 17 -7.53 3.71 10.58
C THR A 17 -7.06 5.12 10.90
N LYS A 18 -7.07 6.02 9.91
CA LYS A 18 -6.70 7.44 10.05
C LYS A 18 -7.52 8.14 11.13
N ARG A 19 -8.82 7.88 11.20
CA ARG A 19 -9.69 8.38 12.28
C ARG A 19 -9.20 7.99 13.67
N SER A 20 -8.64 6.79 13.84
CA SER A 20 -8.17 6.31 15.14
C SER A 20 -6.83 6.95 15.51
N ILE A 21 -5.88 6.99 14.56
CA ILE A 21 -4.51 7.48 14.76
C ILE A 21 -4.35 9.00 14.64
N GLU A 22 -5.37 9.72 14.18
CA GLU A 22 -5.44 11.20 14.19
C GLU A 22 -6.62 11.73 15.01
N SER A 23 -7.10 10.94 15.96
CA SER A 23 -8.30 11.25 16.74
C SER A 23 -8.16 12.49 17.61
N LEU A 24 -6.93 12.84 18.05
CA LEU A 24 -6.65 14.07 18.81
C LEU A 24 -7.57 14.28 20.04
N ARG A 25 -8.03 13.17 20.62
CA ARG A 25 -9.03 13.14 21.70
C ARG A 25 -8.50 12.61 23.03
N ASN A 26 -7.33 11.96 23.01
CA ASN A 26 -6.75 11.34 24.19
C ASN A 26 -5.23 11.26 24.02
N VAL A 27 -4.47 11.81 24.96
CA VAL A 27 -3.01 11.83 24.94
C VAL A 27 -2.34 10.46 25.13
N TYR A 28 -3.07 9.48 25.69
CA TYR A 28 -2.57 8.13 25.94
C TYR A 28 -2.67 7.22 24.71
N TYR A 29 -3.33 7.65 23.63
CA TYR A 29 -3.38 6.90 22.39
C TYR A 29 -2.18 7.18 21.51
N ASN A 30 -1.67 6.11 20.88
CA ASN A 30 -0.66 6.25 19.85
C ASN A 30 -1.27 6.97 18.64
N GLN A 31 -0.57 7.97 18.13
CA GLN A 31 -1.03 8.84 17.06
C GLN A 31 0.08 9.02 16.03
N LEU A 32 -0.29 9.42 14.80
CA LEU A 32 0.68 9.75 13.78
C LEU A 32 1.58 10.90 14.25
N SER A 33 2.87 10.83 13.94
CA SER A 33 3.83 11.89 14.26
C SER A 33 3.44 13.23 13.63
N GLU A 34 2.75 13.20 12.49
CA GLU A 34 2.22 14.37 11.79
C GLU A 34 1.25 15.19 12.66
N VAL A 35 0.55 14.55 13.60
CA VAL A 35 -0.32 15.23 14.57
C VAL A 35 0.47 16.21 15.46
N LEU A 36 1.75 15.93 15.70
CA LEU A 36 2.60 16.82 16.50
C LEU A 36 2.95 18.10 15.75
N THR A 37 3.16 18.00 14.44
CA THR A 37 3.65 19.09 13.59
C THR A 37 2.52 19.88 12.92
N ASP A 38 1.45 19.21 12.49
CA ASP A 38 0.43 19.82 11.61
C ASP A 38 -0.91 20.12 12.30
N ARG A 39 -1.06 19.82 13.59
CA ARG A 39 -2.28 20.23 14.31
C ARG A 39 -2.35 21.74 14.49
N TYR A 40 -3.57 22.27 14.42
CA TYR A 40 -3.85 23.63 14.80
C TYR A 40 -3.41 23.90 16.25
N SER A 41 -2.57 24.90 16.42
CA SER A 41 -2.06 25.36 17.71
C SER A 41 -1.72 26.85 17.65
N ALA A 42 -1.48 27.48 18.81
CA ALA A 42 -1.09 28.89 18.85
C ALA A 42 0.19 29.17 18.03
N SER A 43 1.07 28.18 17.89
CA SER A 43 2.29 28.23 17.07
C SER A 43 2.11 27.75 15.62
N ASN A 44 0.99 27.10 15.30
CA ASN A 44 0.68 26.62 13.94
C ASN A 44 -0.78 26.92 13.59
N LEU A 45 -1.03 28.13 13.08
CA LEU A 45 -2.36 28.61 12.73
C LEU A 45 -2.89 28.04 11.40
N ASN A 46 -2.01 27.49 10.56
CA ASN A 46 -2.34 26.96 9.22
C ASN A 46 -2.37 25.42 9.17
N GLY A 47 -2.31 24.76 10.32
CA GLY A 47 -2.32 23.30 10.40
C GLY A 47 -3.60 22.71 9.81
N THR A 48 -3.46 21.64 9.01
CA THR A 48 -4.63 21.00 8.36
C THR A 48 -5.39 20.09 9.32
N LEU A 49 -4.71 19.60 10.37
CA LEU A 49 -5.31 18.79 11.42
C LEU A 49 -5.96 19.68 12.50
N PRO A 50 -7.10 19.24 13.09
CA PRO A 50 -7.78 20.03 14.10
C PRO A 50 -6.95 20.17 15.38
N ARG A 51 -7.33 21.11 16.25
CA ARG A 51 -6.73 21.21 17.58
C ARG A 51 -7.02 19.96 18.42
N TYR A 52 -6.13 19.67 19.37
CA TYR A 52 -6.40 18.69 20.42
C TYR A 52 -7.64 19.10 21.24
N ASN A 53 -8.54 18.14 21.48
CA ASN A 53 -9.72 18.35 22.30
C ASN A 53 -10.16 17.03 22.96
N GLU A 54 -9.97 16.94 24.26
CA GLU A 54 -10.31 15.74 25.05
C GLU A 54 -11.80 15.66 25.40
N TRP A 55 -12.44 16.82 25.56
CA TRP A 55 -13.79 16.93 26.11
C TRP A 55 -14.89 16.77 25.06
N HIS A 56 -14.55 16.94 23.77
CA HIS A 56 -15.51 16.86 22.67
C HIS A 56 -15.03 15.90 21.59
N GLN A 57 -15.97 15.14 21.02
CA GLN A 57 -15.67 14.11 20.03
C GLN A 57 -15.73 14.61 18.57
N ASN A 58 -15.66 15.92 18.36
CA ASN A 58 -15.79 16.51 17.01
C ASN A 58 -14.70 16.00 16.04
N ASN A 59 -13.49 15.75 16.55
CA ASN A 59 -12.35 15.29 15.76
C ASN A 59 -12.51 13.87 15.18
N ILE A 60 -13.47 13.08 15.69
CA ILE A 60 -13.72 11.69 15.28
C ILE A 60 -15.09 11.49 14.61
N LEU A 61 -15.81 12.56 14.32
CA LEU A 61 -17.08 12.48 13.57
C LEU A 61 -16.79 12.15 12.10
N MET A 62 -17.62 11.29 11.51
CA MET A 62 -17.46 10.93 10.10
C MET A 62 -17.64 12.16 9.22
N SER A 63 -16.62 12.42 8.41
CA SER A 63 -16.54 13.54 7.48
C SER A 63 -15.66 13.15 6.29
N ASP A 64 -15.65 14.00 5.28
CA ASP A 64 -14.79 13.91 4.11
C ASP A 64 -13.29 13.95 4.44
N ARG A 65 -12.89 14.44 5.62
CA ARG A 65 -11.51 14.35 6.13
C ARG A 65 -10.92 12.93 6.07
N PHE A 66 -11.75 11.91 6.24
CA PHE A 66 -11.33 10.50 6.20
C PHE A 66 -11.52 9.85 4.83
N ILE A 67 -12.00 10.59 3.83
CA ILE A 67 -12.21 10.10 2.48
C ILE A 67 -10.96 10.43 1.65
N GLU A 68 -10.31 9.40 1.13
CA GLU A 68 -9.10 9.52 0.34
C GLU A 68 -9.29 8.90 -1.05
N SER A 69 -8.42 9.30 -1.99
CA SER A 69 -8.39 8.69 -3.32
C SER A 69 -7.85 7.27 -3.23
N GLY A 70 -8.67 6.30 -3.63
CA GLY A 70 -8.26 4.91 -3.85
C GLY A 70 -7.68 4.65 -5.24
N SER A 71 -7.42 5.70 -6.02
CA SER A 71 -6.78 5.55 -7.33
C SER A 71 -5.32 5.14 -7.17
N TYR A 72 -4.92 4.06 -7.85
CA TYR A 72 -3.56 3.55 -7.81
C TYR A 72 -3.13 2.88 -9.11
N LEU A 73 -1.81 2.80 -9.31
CA LEU A 73 -1.15 1.97 -10.31
C LEU A 73 -0.07 1.15 -9.62
N ARG A 74 -0.05 -0.17 -9.80
CA ARG A 74 0.89 -1.10 -9.19
C ARG A 74 1.70 -1.85 -10.24
N ILE A 75 3.00 -1.97 -9.99
CA ILE A 75 3.87 -2.92 -10.68
C ILE A 75 3.70 -4.27 -10.00
N GLN A 76 2.77 -5.08 -10.51
CA GLN A 76 2.37 -6.32 -9.86
C GLN A 76 3.39 -7.45 -10.10
N ASN A 77 3.97 -7.53 -11.29
CA ASN A 77 5.03 -8.50 -11.59
C ASN A 77 6.09 -7.89 -12.51
N ILE A 78 7.36 -8.09 -12.18
CA ILE A 78 8.49 -7.86 -13.07
C ILE A 78 9.32 -9.13 -13.14
N SER A 79 9.68 -9.58 -14.34
CA SER A 79 10.58 -10.73 -14.51
C SER A 79 11.66 -10.43 -15.54
N ILE A 80 12.89 -10.73 -15.16
CA ILE A 80 14.06 -10.66 -16.03
C ILE A 80 14.68 -12.05 -16.01
N GLY A 81 14.96 -12.59 -17.19
CA GLY A 81 15.61 -13.88 -17.30
C GLY A 81 16.56 -13.90 -18.48
N TYR A 82 17.62 -14.68 -18.32
CA TYR A 82 18.68 -14.85 -19.29
C TYR A 82 18.83 -16.34 -19.62
N ASN A 83 18.80 -16.65 -20.91
CA ASN A 83 19.07 -18.00 -21.39
C ASN A 83 20.59 -18.15 -21.53
N LEU A 84 21.15 -19.15 -20.84
CA LEU A 84 22.57 -19.44 -20.93
C LEU A 84 22.92 -19.91 -22.35
N PRO A 85 24.09 -19.52 -22.90
CA PRO A 85 24.54 -20.00 -24.19
C PRO A 85 24.58 -21.53 -24.23
N ALA A 86 24.16 -22.13 -25.35
CA ALA A 86 24.12 -23.58 -25.51
C ALA A 86 25.48 -24.26 -25.25
N LEU A 87 26.59 -23.58 -25.56
CA LEU A 87 27.94 -24.06 -25.27
C LEU A 87 28.19 -24.28 -23.77
N TRP A 88 27.65 -23.43 -22.91
CA TRP A 88 27.79 -23.54 -21.45
C TRP A 88 26.80 -24.55 -20.88
N ALA A 89 25.57 -24.57 -21.38
CA ALA A 89 24.57 -25.57 -20.99
C ALA A 89 25.04 -27.00 -21.33
N LYS A 90 25.57 -27.21 -22.54
CA LYS A 90 26.10 -28.52 -22.97
C LYS A 90 27.28 -29.01 -22.14
N LYS A 91 28.16 -28.12 -21.66
CA LYS A 91 29.24 -28.49 -20.72
C LYS A 91 28.70 -29.07 -19.42
N ALA A 92 27.52 -28.64 -18.99
CA ALA A 92 26.82 -29.15 -17.83
C ALA A 92 25.84 -30.30 -18.16
N MET A 93 25.91 -30.88 -19.37
CA MET A 93 24.99 -31.93 -19.85
C MET A 93 23.51 -31.49 -19.87
N LEU A 94 23.24 -30.22 -20.12
CA LEU A 94 21.90 -29.66 -20.23
C LEU A 94 21.58 -29.27 -21.68
N SER A 95 20.38 -29.58 -22.14
CA SER A 95 19.82 -29.11 -23.41
C SER A 95 19.55 -27.60 -23.40
N ALA A 96 19.05 -27.06 -22.28
CA ALA A 96 18.84 -25.63 -22.09
C ALA A 96 18.90 -25.25 -20.61
N ALA A 97 19.34 -24.03 -20.33
CA ALA A 97 19.33 -23.50 -18.96
C ALA A 97 18.97 -22.00 -18.99
N ARG A 98 18.02 -21.59 -18.16
CA ARG A 98 17.57 -20.21 -18.00
C ARG A 98 17.62 -19.82 -16.54
N ILE A 99 18.29 -18.72 -16.23
CA ILE A 99 18.27 -18.11 -14.90
C ILE A 99 17.31 -16.93 -14.95
N TYR A 100 16.50 -16.75 -13.92
CA TYR A 100 15.57 -15.64 -13.83
C TYR A 100 15.49 -15.06 -12.42
N VAL A 101 15.16 -13.78 -12.39
CA VAL A 101 14.79 -13.03 -11.20
C VAL A 101 13.41 -12.44 -11.45
N SER A 102 12.49 -12.66 -10.53
CA SER A 102 11.14 -12.10 -10.58
C SER A 102 10.80 -11.38 -9.28
N GLY A 103 10.10 -10.27 -9.39
CA GLY A 103 9.57 -9.52 -8.27
C GLY A 103 8.06 -9.38 -8.37
N GLN A 104 7.37 -9.48 -7.23
CA GLN A 104 5.92 -9.28 -7.09
C GLN A 104 5.62 -8.11 -6.15
N ASN A 105 4.56 -7.35 -6.45
CA ASN A 105 4.13 -6.16 -5.70
C ASN A 105 5.27 -5.16 -5.45
N ILE A 106 6.01 -4.83 -6.52
CA ILE A 106 7.26 -4.09 -6.42
C ILE A 106 7.03 -2.64 -5.97
N TYR A 107 6.04 -1.99 -6.55
CA TYR A 107 5.73 -0.60 -6.20
C TYR A 107 4.29 -0.26 -6.53
N THR A 108 3.65 0.55 -5.69
CA THR A 108 2.30 1.05 -5.86
C THR A 108 2.35 2.58 -5.87
N PHE A 109 2.05 3.18 -7.02
CA PHE A 109 1.81 4.61 -7.18
C PHE A 109 0.40 4.92 -6.67
N THR A 110 0.28 5.62 -5.55
CA THR A 110 -1.00 6.01 -4.96
C THR A 110 -0.88 7.32 -4.20
N LYS A 111 -2.00 8.02 -4.03
CA LYS A 111 -2.12 9.16 -3.11
C LYS A 111 -2.75 8.77 -1.76
N TYR A 112 -3.12 7.50 -1.62
CA TYR A 112 -3.68 6.96 -0.39
C TYR A 112 -2.62 6.94 0.71
N THR A 113 -2.95 7.45 1.89
CA THR A 113 -2.02 7.55 3.02
C THR A 113 -1.98 6.30 3.91
N GLY A 114 -2.91 5.35 3.71
CA GLY A 114 -2.87 4.04 4.35
C GLY A 114 -1.90 3.06 3.69
N TYR A 115 -1.92 1.79 4.12
CA TYR A 115 -0.95 0.79 3.68
C TYR A 115 -1.14 0.32 2.24
N ASP A 116 -2.38 0.03 1.84
CA ASP A 116 -2.71 -0.50 0.52
C ASP A 116 -4.04 0.09 0.03
N PRO A 117 -4.09 0.76 -1.15
CA PRO A 117 -5.33 1.26 -1.75
C PRO A 117 -6.20 0.16 -2.36
N GLU A 118 -5.69 -1.06 -2.55
CA GLU A 118 -6.47 -2.20 -3.03
C GLU A 118 -7.21 -2.84 -1.87
N LEU A 119 -8.43 -2.37 -1.63
CA LEU A 119 -9.28 -2.84 -0.55
C LEU A 119 -10.37 -3.75 -1.08
N GLY A 120 -10.50 -4.91 -0.43
CA GLY A 120 -11.65 -5.79 -0.61
C GLY A 120 -12.88 -5.31 0.15
N SER A 121 -13.91 -6.14 0.12
CA SER A 121 -15.08 -6.00 0.99
C SER A 121 -14.73 -6.47 2.40
N TYR A 122 -14.93 -5.63 3.40
CA TYR A 122 -14.82 -6.05 4.80
C TYR A 122 -15.98 -6.97 5.17
N ASN A 123 -15.70 -8.13 5.77
CA ASN A 123 -16.68 -9.16 6.16
C ASN A 123 -17.63 -9.62 5.04
N ASN A 124 -17.19 -9.63 3.78
CA ASN A 124 -18.02 -9.96 2.60
C ASN A 124 -19.28 -9.10 2.45
N SER A 125 -19.32 -7.94 3.10
CA SER A 125 -20.42 -6.99 2.96
C SER A 125 -20.13 -5.99 1.85
N PHE A 126 -20.92 -6.03 0.77
CA PHE A 126 -20.78 -5.12 -0.36
C PHE A 126 -20.86 -3.64 0.06
N THR A 127 -21.63 -3.33 1.11
CA THR A 127 -21.78 -1.95 1.64
C THR A 127 -20.54 -1.45 2.38
N GLN A 128 -19.58 -2.33 2.69
CA GLN A 128 -18.32 -1.99 3.35
C GLN A 128 -17.12 -2.13 2.40
N THR A 129 -17.38 -2.19 1.10
CA THR A 129 -16.33 -2.04 0.09
C THR A 129 -15.69 -0.65 0.22
N ASN A 130 -14.36 -0.59 0.10
CA ASN A 130 -13.57 0.64 0.24
C ASN A 130 -13.60 1.28 1.66
N VAL A 131 -13.86 0.50 2.71
CA VAL A 131 -13.64 0.94 4.09
C VAL A 131 -12.34 0.30 4.60
N ASP A 132 -11.34 1.11 4.90
CA ASP A 132 -10.08 0.62 5.45
C ASP A 132 -10.08 0.67 6.98
N THR A 133 -10.13 -0.50 7.60
CA THR A 133 -10.04 -0.67 9.06
C THR A 133 -8.66 -1.12 9.53
N GLY A 134 -7.63 -1.00 8.66
CA GLY A 134 -6.26 -1.37 8.98
C GLY A 134 -5.85 -2.67 8.29
N ASN A 135 -6.25 -2.84 7.03
CA ASN A 135 -5.95 -4.03 6.27
C ASN A 135 -4.43 -4.16 6.05
N TYR A 136 -3.93 -5.38 6.16
CA TYR A 136 -2.52 -5.66 5.90
C TYR A 136 -2.22 -5.56 4.41
N PRO A 137 -1.12 -4.90 4.04
CA PRO A 137 -0.74 -4.77 2.64
C PRO A 137 -0.25 -6.11 2.09
N ASN A 138 -0.36 -6.25 0.78
CA ASN A 138 0.27 -7.37 0.08
C ASN A 138 1.81 -7.28 0.20
N PRO A 139 2.49 -8.37 0.61
CA PRO A 139 3.93 -8.35 0.76
C PRO A 139 4.63 -8.20 -0.60
N ARG A 140 5.79 -7.54 -0.58
CA ARG A 140 6.71 -7.50 -1.71
C ARG A 140 7.59 -8.74 -1.69
N THR A 141 7.61 -9.48 -2.78
CA THR A 141 8.37 -10.74 -2.89
C THR A 141 9.39 -10.66 -4.01
N PHE A 142 10.60 -11.13 -3.76
CA PHE A 142 11.63 -11.33 -4.78
C PHE A 142 11.99 -12.81 -4.84
N THR A 143 12.08 -13.35 -6.05
CA THR A 143 12.35 -14.76 -6.29
C THR A 143 13.46 -14.87 -7.32
N ILE A 144 14.46 -15.70 -7.03
CA ILE A 144 15.52 -16.08 -7.96
C ILE A 144 15.31 -17.55 -8.27
N GLY A 145 15.38 -17.92 -9.55
CA GLY A 145 15.16 -19.29 -9.97
C GLY A 145 15.96 -19.65 -11.22
N ALA A 146 16.06 -20.96 -11.47
CA ALA A 146 16.63 -21.51 -12.68
C ALA A 146 15.68 -22.55 -13.27
N ASN A 147 15.52 -22.53 -14.58
CA ASN A 147 14.82 -23.55 -15.35
C ASN A 147 15.87 -24.33 -16.15
N LEU A 148 15.98 -25.63 -15.87
CA LEU A 148 16.97 -26.54 -16.46
C LEU A 148 16.23 -27.59 -17.28
N THR A 149 16.70 -27.83 -18.50
CA THR A 149 16.19 -28.85 -19.41
C THR A 149 17.33 -29.80 -19.74
N PHE A 150 17.10 -31.11 -19.52
CA PHE A 150 18.06 -32.18 -19.75
C PHE A 150 17.97 -32.64 -21.21
#